data_AF-A0A4R0HMB5-F1
#
_entry.id   AF-A0A4R0HMB5-F1
#
_cell.length_a   1.000
_cell.length_b   1.000
_cell.length_c   1.000
_cell.angle_alpha   90.00
_cell.angle_beta   90.00
_cell.angle_gamma   90.00
#
_symmetry.space_group_name_H-M   'P 1'
#
loop_
_entity.id
_entity.type
_entity.pdbx_description
1 polymer ?
#
loop_
_entity_poly.entity_id
_entity_poly.type
_entity_poly.pdbx_seq_one_letter_code
_entity_poly.pdbx_strand_id
1 'polypeptide(L)'
;MSEIFKGIRPLDYVLAGLMTAGGVVLMYENVGSADTSLPHPVSTTTWAMVPAFLLVTLPILWRRRNVLAVVAITAITTLAHVIAFGWLTRCGIVLPLSFALAYAVARFAGAWRNHAIGLAGIVIVQLLALFRDSSIDSVAGALPIALPGIALFYGAGLLVQNRVTKQQTAGSAPARTVA
;
A
#
# COMPACT_ATOMS: atom_id res chain seq x y z
N MET A 1 -23.84 -8.33 11.71
CA MET A 1 -22.50 -7.99 11.17
C MET A 1 -22.31 -6.50 11.28
N SER A 2 -21.24 -6.02 11.91
CA SER A 2 -20.97 -4.59 12.09
C SER A 2 -20.80 -3.90 10.72
N GLU A 3 -21.39 -2.70 10.55
CA GLU A 3 -21.33 -1.88 9.33
C GLU A 3 -19.91 -1.56 8.83
N ILE A 4 -18.90 -1.81 9.67
CA ILE A 4 -17.48 -1.59 9.40
C ILE A 4 -16.87 -2.58 8.39
N PHE A 5 -17.39 -3.82 8.32
CA PHE A 5 -16.89 -4.88 7.42
C PHE A 5 -17.69 -5.02 6.12
N LYS A 6 -18.74 -4.21 5.95
CA LYS A 6 -19.59 -4.22 4.77
C LYS A 6 -18.79 -3.78 3.53
N GLY A 7 -18.81 -4.61 2.49
CA GLY A 7 -18.14 -4.33 1.21
C GLY A 7 -16.70 -4.85 1.07
N ILE A 8 -16.15 -5.50 2.09
CA ILE A 8 -14.84 -6.15 2.02
C ILE A 8 -14.99 -7.52 1.32
N ARG A 9 -14.19 -7.78 0.29
CA ARG A 9 -14.20 -9.07 -0.43
C ARG A 9 -13.17 -10.04 0.14
N PRO A 10 -13.31 -11.37 -0.04
CA PRO A 10 -12.35 -12.37 0.44
C PRO A 10 -10.90 -12.07 0.03
N LEU A 11 -10.67 -11.63 -1.21
CA LEU A 11 -9.34 -11.27 -1.70
C LEU A 11 -8.72 -10.06 -0.98
N ASP A 12 -9.53 -9.18 -0.37
CA ASP A 12 -8.99 -8.05 0.40
C ASP A 12 -8.43 -8.54 1.75
N TYR A 13 -9.05 -9.55 2.37
CA TYR A 13 -8.50 -10.23 3.54
C TYR A 13 -7.20 -10.95 3.23
N VAL A 14 -7.12 -11.65 2.08
CA VAL A 14 -5.89 -12.31 1.64
C VAL A 14 -4.76 -11.29 1.46
N LEU A 15 -5.03 -10.19 0.75
CA LEU A 15 -4.03 -9.13 0.55
C LEU A 15 -3.57 -8.52 1.88
N ALA A 16 -4.51 -8.15 2.75
CA ALA A 16 -4.18 -7.58 4.05
C ALA A 16 -3.41 -8.56 4.93
N GLY A 17 -3.80 -9.84 4.92
CA GLY A 17 -3.12 -10.92 5.63
C GLY A 17 -1.68 -11.10 5.14
N LEU A 18 -1.46 -11.11 3.82
CA LEU A 18 -0.11 -11.20 3.24
C LEU A 18 0.76 -9.99 3.61
N MET A 19 0.24 -8.77 3.46
CA MET A 19 0.98 -7.55 3.84
C MET A 19 1.29 -7.51 5.34
N THR A 20 0.35 -7.94 6.16
CA THR A 20 0.48 -8.00 7.62
C THR A 20 1.49 -9.05 8.05
N ALA A 21 1.37 -10.29 7.54
CA ALA A 21 2.30 -11.36 7.86
C ALA A 21 3.73 -11.00 7.42
N GLY A 22 3.89 -10.47 6.20
CA GLY A 22 5.18 -9.96 5.74
C GLY A 22 5.72 -8.83 6.61
N GLY A 23 4.86 -7.91 7.06
CA GLY A 23 5.23 -6.86 8.01
C GLY A 23 5.71 -7.39 9.36
N VAL A 24 5.03 -8.39 9.91
CA VAL A 24 5.43 -9.06 11.16
C VAL A 24 6.79 -9.74 11.01
N VAL A 25 6.98 -10.49 9.92
CA VAL A 25 8.27 -11.15 9.63
C VAL A 25 9.39 -10.11 9.50
N LEU A 26 9.15 -9.02 8.76
CA LEU A 26 10.14 -7.97 8.59
C LEU A 26 10.48 -7.28 9.93
N MET A 27 9.49 -6.98 10.77
CA MET A 27 9.74 -6.38 12.08
C MET A 27 10.46 -7.36 13.02
N TYR A 28 10.19 -8.66 12.93
CA TYR A 28 10.93 -9.68 13.66
C TYR A 28 12.42 -9.69 13.28
N GLU A 29 12.72 -9.61 11.98
CA GLU A 29 14.09 -9.50 11.48
C GLU A 29 14.78 -8.23 11.98
N ASN A 30 14.08 -7.08 12.00
CA ASN A 30 14.61 -5.83 12.56
C ASN A 30 14.93 -5.91 14.07
N VAL A 31 14.16 -6.69 14.85
CA VAL A 31 14.46 -6.91 16.28
C VAL A 31 15.72 -7.75 16.45
N GLY A 32 15.89 -8.78 15.62
CA GLY A 32 17.02 -9.70 15.68
C GLY A 32 18.29 -9.21 15.00
N SER A 33 18.21 -8.15 14.20
CA SER A 33 19.36 -7.64 13.43
C SER A 33 20.35 -6.90 14.32
N ALA A 34 21.50 -7.53 14.58
CA ALA A 34 22.73 -6.89 15.04
C ALA A 34 23.71 -6.61 13.87
N ASP A 35 23.20 -6.68 12.64
CA ASP A 35 24.01 -6.80 11.45
C ASP A 35 24.68 -5.46 11.08
N THR A 36 26.01 -5.45 11.10
CA THR A 36 26.82 -4.28 10.75
C THR A 36 26.94 -4.09 9.25
N SER A 37 26.42 -5.01 8.43
CA SER A 37 26.48 -4.93 6.97
C SER A 37 25.38 -4.06 6.34
N LEU A 38 24.43 -3.56 7.11
CA LEU A 38 23.40 -2.64 6.61
C LEU A 38 24.01 -1.25 6.35
N PRO A 39 23.58 -0.55 5.28
CA PRO A 39 23.97 0.85 5.02
C PRO A 39 23.82 1.77 6.24
N HIS A 40 22.76 1.55 7.02
CA HIS A 40 22.51 2.28 8.26
C HIS A 40 22.12 1.34 9.41
N PRO A 41 22.74 1.47 10.60
CA PRO A 41 22.41 0.62 11.73
C PRO A 41 20.98 0.86 12.21
N VAL A 42 20.33 -0.21 12.65
CA VAL A 42 18.95 -0.19 13.14
C VAL A 42 18.90 0.60 14.45
N SER A 43 17.98 1.56 14.55
CA SER A 43 17.90 2.49 15.70
C SER A 43 17.25 1.89 16.94
N THR A 44 16.44 0.84 16.79
CA THR A 44 15.71 0.22 17.90
C THR A 44 15.37 -1.23 17.61
N THR A 45 15.30 -2.03 18.67
CA THR A 45 14.98 -3.47 18.61
C THR A 45 13.73 -3.80 19.43
N THR A 46 12.87 -2.83 19.69
CA THR A 46 11.66 -3.04 20.48
C THR A 46 10.58 -3.82 19.73
N TRP A 47 9.95 -4.77 20.40
CA TRP A 47 8.79 -5.50 19.86
C TRP A 47 7.56 -4.63 19.62
N ALA A 48 7.52 -3.40 20.16
CA ALA A 48 6.47 -2.43 19.88
C ALA A 48 6.37 -2.03 18.39
N MET A 49 7.41 -2.30 17.60
CA MET A 49 7.39 -2.11 16.14
C MET A 49 6.29 -2.94 15.46
N VAL A 50 6.09 -4.19 15.89
CA VAL A 50 5.12 -5.10 15.26
C VAL A 50 3.69 -4.54 15.29
N PRO A 51 3.08 -4.24 16.46
CA PRO A 51 1.73 -3.69 16.50
C PRO A 51 1.64 -2.31 15.83
N ALA A 52 2.70 -1.50 15.88
CA ALA A 52 2.72 -0.21 15.17
C ALA A 52 2.70 -0.41 13.64
N PHE A 53 3.41 -1.39 13.12
CA PHE A 53 3.46 -1.68 11.68
C PHE A 53 2.15 -2.27 11.16
N LEU A 54 1.36 -2.96 12.00
CA LEU A 54 0.00 -3.37 11.65
C LEU A 54 -0.89 -2.18 11.27
N LEU A 55 -0.71 -1.03 11.92
CA LEU A 55 -1.45 0.19 11.60
C LEU A 55 -1.14 0.70 10.18
N VAL A 56 0.02 0.36 9.64
CA VAL A 56 0.43 0.70 8.26
C VAL A 56 -0.27 -0.22 7.25
N THR A 57 -0.34 -1.52 7.53
CA THR A 57 -0.81 -2.54 6.57
C THR A 57 -2.32 -2.75 6.61
N LEU A 58 -2.95 -2.76 7.78
CA LEU A 58 -4.38 -3.04 7.96
C LEU A 58 -5.34 -2.14 7.16
N PRO A 59 -5.08 -0.82 6.98
CA PRO A 59 -5.96 0.06 6.21
C PRO A 59 -6.32 -0.47 4.81
N ILE A 60 -5.45 -1.28 4.19
CA ILE A 60 -5.69 -1.87 2.86
C ILE A 60 -7.00 -2.68 2.76
N LEU A 61 -7.51 -3.21 3.88
CA LEU A 61 -8.80 -3.91 3.94
C LEU A 61 -9.95 -3.04 3.42
N TRP A 62 -9.91 -1.74 3.68
CA TRP A 62 -10.96 -0.79 3.32
C TRP A 62 -10.74 -0.10 1.97
N ARG A 63 -9.79 -0.58 1.15
CA ARG A 63 -9.40 0.05 -0.12
C ARG A 63 -10.55 0.26 -1.11
N ARG A 64 -11.61 -0.55 -1.05
CA ARG A 64 -12.79 -0.44 -1.93
C ARG A 64 -13.79 0.62 -1.48
N ARG A 65 -13.80 0.96 -0.19
CA ARG A 65 -14.78 1.87 0.41
C ARG A 65 -14.31 3.32 0.29
N ASN A 66 -13.04 3.59 0.59
CA ASN A 66 -12.45 4.91 0.45
C ASN A 66 -10.92 4.80 0.30
N VAL A 67 -10.45 4.66 -0.94
CA VAL A 67 -9.01 4.49 -1.20
C VAL A 67 -8.17 5.69 -0.77
N LEU A 68 -8.71 6.92 -0.82
CA LEU A 68 -7.99 8.11 -0.39
C LEU A 68 -7.78 8.14 1.12
N ALA A 69 -8.80 7.77 1.90
CA ALA A 69 -8.65 7.63 3.34
C ALA A 69 -7.63 6.55 3.69
N VAL A 70 -7.63 5.43 2.97
CA VAL A 70 -6.62 4.37 3.16
C VAL A 70 -5.21 4.89 2.89
N VAL A 71 -4.98 5.55 1.75
CA VAL A 71 -3.67 6.14 1.43
C VAL A 71 -3.24 7.15 2.50
N ALA A 72 -4.14 8.03 2.94
CA ALA A 72 -3.84 9.03 3.96
C ALA A 72 -3.48 8.39 5.32
N ILE A 73 -4.26 7.39 5.78
CA ILE A 73 -3.98 6.68 7.03
C ILE A 73 -2.65 5.93 6.93
N THR A 74 -2.38 5.25 5.82
CA THR A 74 -1.10 4.58 5.58
C THR A 74 0.07 5.58 5.60
N ALA A 75 -0.07 6.77 5.01
CA ALA A 75 0.96 7.82 5.07
C ALA A 75 1.21 8.31 6.50
N ILE A 76 0.15 8.62 7.25
CA ILE A 76 0.23 9.11 8.63
C ILE A 76 0.89 8.06 9.54
N THR A 77 0.44 6.80 9.45
CA THR A 77 0.99 5.70 10.26
C THR A 77 2.42 5.36 9.88
N THR A 78 2.78 5.43 8.60
CA THR A 78 4.17 5.29 8.15
C THR A 78 5.05 6.41 8.73
N LEU A 79 4.61 7.66 8.66
CA LEU A 79 5.33 8.80 9.25
C LEU A 79 5.51 8.62 10.76
N ALA A 80 4.45 8.24 11.48
CA ALA A 80 4.51 7.96 12.91
C ALA A 80 5.54 6.85 13.20
N HIS A 81 5.58 5.79 12.39
CA HIS A 81 6.55 4.70 12.53
C HIS A 81 8.00 5.12 12.21
N VAL A 82 8.21 6.11 11.34
CA VAL A 82 9.53 6.69 11.07
C VAL A 82 10.01 7.53 12.25
N ILE A 83 9.11 8.36 12.80
CA ILE A 83 9.42 9.23 13.94
C ILE A 83 9.69 8.40 15.20
N ALA A 84 8.84 7.41 15.48
CA ALA A 84 8.91 6.62 16.71
C ALA A 84 10.11 5.67 16.76
N PHE A 85 10.52 5.10 15.62
CA PHE A 85 11.50 4.00 15.60
C PHE A 85 12.78 4.29 14.80
N GLY A 86 12.92 5.45 14.15
CA GLY A 86 14.18 5.86 13.53
C GLY A 86 14.56 5.04 12.28
N TRP A 87 15.81 4.59 12.20
CA TRP A 87 16.31 3.76 11.10
C TRP A 87 15.88 2.30 11.28
N LEU A 88 15.09 1.79 10.34
CA LEU A 88 14.63 0.40 10.27
C LEU A 88 14.45 0.00 8.81
N THR A 89 14.55 -1.28 8.49
CA THR A 89 14.15 -1.80 7.19
C THR A 89 12.63 -1.86 7.10
N ARG A 90 12.03 -1.06 6.20
CA ARG A 90 10.58 -0.95 5.95
C ARG A 90 10.23 -1.22 4.50
N CYS A 91 11.15 -0.94 3.60
CA CYS A 91 10.98 -0.99 2.16
C CYS A 91 10.47 -2.36 1.68
N GLY A 92 10.90 -3.47 2.32
CA GLY A 92 10.48 -4.83 2.00
C GLY A 92 8.97 -5.07 1.99
N ILE A 93 8.18 -4.28 2.74
CA ILE A 93 6.71 -4.40 2.78
C ILE A 93 6.00 -3.11 2.39
N VAL A 94 6.53 -1.94 2.74
CA VAL A 94 5.87 -0.67 2.38
C VAL A 94 5.91 -0.43 0.86
N LEU A 95 6.94 -0.89 0.14
CA LEU A 95 6.97 -0.81 -1.33
C LEU A 95 5.88 -1.69 -1.96
N PRO A 96 5.79 -3.01 -1.70
CA PRO A 96 4.67 -3.82 -2.17
C PRO A 96 3.29 -3.26 -1.80
N LEU A 97 3.14 -2.74 -0.58
CA LEU A 97 1.90 -2.09 -0.16
C LEU A 97 1.58 -0.86 -1.01
N SER A 98 2.58 -0.01 -1.30
CA SER A 98 2.43 1.16 -2.16
C SER A 98 1.99 0.79 -3.59
N PHE A 99 2.48 -0.34 -4.12
CA PHE A 99 2.05 -0.87 -5.42
C PHE A 99 0.60 -1.37 -5.38
N ALA A 100 0.22 -2.08 -4.31
CA ALA A 100 -1.16 -2.52 -4.12
C ALA A 100 -2.13 -1.33 -3.97
N LEU A 101 -1.69 -0.24 -3.32
CA LEU A 101 -2.44 1.01 -3.23
C LEU A 101 -2.53 1.71 -4.59
N ALA A 102 -1.47 1.72 -5.40
CA ALA A 102 -1.50 2.29 -6.75
C ALA A 102 -2.53 1.59 -7.64
N TYR A 103 -2.54 0.26 -7.62
CA TYR A 103 -3.58 -0.53 -8.26
C TYR A 103 -4.98 -0.19 -7.73
N ALA A 104 -5.14 -0.04 -6.41
CA ALA A 104 -6.41 0.29 -5.79
C ALA A 104 -6.91 1.70 -6.19
N VAL A 105 -6.03 2.70 -6.23
CA VAL A 105 -6.35 4.07 -6.66
C VAL A 105 -6.85 4.05 -8.09
N ALA A 106 -6.12 3.39 -9.00
CA ALA A 106 -6.53 3.25 -10.39
C ALA A 106 -7.93 2.65 -10.56
N ARG A 107 -8.30 1.73 -9.67
CA ARG A 107 -9.57 1.00 -9.76
C ARG A 107 -10.74 1.67 -9.05
N PHE A 108 -10.49 2.33 -7.93
CA PHE A 108 -11.56 2.74 -7.00
C PHE A 108 -11.63 4.25 -6.74
N ALA A 109 -10.67 5.06 -7.22
CA ALA A 109 -10.64 6.50 -6.92
C ALA A 109 -11.73 7.30 -7.64
N GLY A 110 -12.23 6.82 -8.79
CA GLY A 110 -13.30 7.46 -9.55
C GLY A 110 -12.81 8.67 -10.34
N ALA A 111 -13.09 9.88 -9.86
CA ALA A 111 -12.75 11.12 -10.58
C ALA A 111 -11.24 11.34 -10.69
N TRP A 112 -10.76 11.91 -11.81
CA TRP A 112 -9.34 12.22 -12.06
C TRP A 112 -8.61 12.90 -10.89
N ARG A 113 -9.25 13.89 -10.24
CA ARG A 113 -8.66 14.58 -9.08
C ARG A 113 -8.29 13.62 -7.96
N ASN A 114 -9.10 12.59 -7.72
CA ASN A 114 -8.81 11.57 -6.71
C ASN A 114 -7.65 10.67 -7.14
N HIS A 115 -7.47 10.40 -8.44
CA HIS A 115 -6.29 9.69 -8.92
C HIS A 115 -5.01 10.48 -8.63
N ALA A 116 -5.00 11.78 -8.94
CA ALA A 116 -3.86 12.64 -8.67
C ALA A 116 -3.53 12.72 -7.16
N ILE A 117 -4.54 12.94 -6.31
CA ILE A 117 -4.36 12.97 -4.85
C ILE A 117 -3.86 11.62 -4.32
N GLY A 118 -4.47 10.51 -4.79
CA GLY A 118 -4.08 9.16 -4.38
C GLY A 118 -2.64 8.83 -4.77
N LEU A 119 -2.24 9.13 -6.00
CA LEU A 119 -0.87 8.92 -6.49
C LEU A 119 0.14 9.79 -5.74
N ALA A 120 -0.16 11.07 -5.52
CA ALA A 120 0.68 11.95 -4.71
C ALA A 120 0.85 11.40 -3.29
N GLY A 121 -0.23 10.93 -2.67
CA GLY A 121 -0.18 10.28 -1.36
C GLY A 121 0.67 9.01 -1.35
N ILE A 122 0.60 8.18 -2.39
CA ILE A 122 1.42 6.97 -2.51
C ILE A 122 2.91 7.30 -2.67
N VAL A 123 3.25 8.35 -3.44
CA VAL A 123 4.63 8.84 -3.54
C VAL A 123 5.12 9.31 -2.17
N ILE A 124 4.29 10.03 -1.40
CA ILE A 124 4.62 10.42 -0.03
C ILE A 124 4.87 9.19 0.85
N VAL A 125 4.02 8.15 0.79
CA VAL A 125 4.23 6.90 1.53
C VAL A 125 5.60 6.28 1.21
N GLN A 126 5.98 6.23 -0.08
CA GLN A 126 7.30 5.71 -0.47
C GLN A 126 8.44 6.57 0.06
N LEU A 127 8.37 7.89 -0.10
CA LEU A 127 9.39 8.79 0.41
C LEU A 127 9.58 8.64 1.92
N LEU A 128 8.48 8.54 2.68
CA LEU A 128 8.53 8.30 4.12
C LEU A 128 9.18 6.97 4.45
N ALA A 129 8.79 5.89 3.75
CA ALA A 129 9.35 4.57 3.97
C ALA A 129 10.86 4.52 3.72
N LEU A 130 11.32 5.19 2.66
CA LEU A 130 12.71 5.20 2.21
C LEU A 130 13.59 6.17 3.00
N PHE A 131 13.03 7.26 3.53
CA PHE A 131 13.81 8.35 4.15
C PHE A 131 14.69 7.90 5.33
N ARG A 132 14.25 6.91 6.10
CA ARG A 132 15.03 6.28 7.19
C ARG A 132 15.03 4.77 7.08
N ASP A 133 15.17 4.27 5.85
CA ASP A 133 15.29 2.83 5.63
C ASP A 133 16.72 2.36 5.85
N SER A 134 16.91 1.31 6.65
CA SER A 134 18.24 0.77 6.95
C SER A 134 18.87 -0.01 5.79
N SER A 135 18.07 -0.47 4.82
CA SER A 135 18.51 -1.34 3.73
C SER A 135 18.85 -0.61 2.43
N ILE A 136 18.77 0.72 2.39
CA ILE A 136 19.11 1.50 1.20
C ILE A 136 20.15 2.57 1.55
N ASP A 137 21.05 2.85 0.61
CA ASP A 137 22.06 3.91 0.78
C ASP A 137 21.45 5.32 0.64
N SER A 138 20.44 5.46 -0.22
CA SER A 138 19.76 6.74 -0.43
C SER A 138 18.37 6.55 -1.03
N VAL A 139 17.49 7.52 -0.77
CA VAL A 139 16.16 7.61 -1.39
C VAL A 139 16.27 7.66 -2.91
N ALA A 140 17.25 8.41 -3.43
CA ALA A 140 17.48 8.54 -4.87
C ALA A 140 17.83 7.20 -5.53
N GLY A 141 18.55 6.31 -4.84
CA GLY A 141 18.88 4.97 -5.35
C GLY A 141 17.68 4.03 -5.44
N ALA A 142 16.69 4.18 -4.56
CA ALA A 142 15.50 3.32 -4.53
C ALA A 142 14.38 3.80 -5.48
N LEU A 143 14.29 5.10 -5.75
CA LEU A 143 13.24 5.68 -6.62
C LEU A 143 13.17 5.09 -8.04
N PRO A 144 14.28 4.78 -8.73
CA PRO A 144 14.27 4.13 -10.05
C PRO A 144 13.56 2.78 -10.07
N ILE A 145 13.44 2.10 -8.93
CA ILE A 145 12.69 0.83 -8.82
C ILE A 145 11.26 1.12 -8.34
N ALA A 146 11.14 2.02 -7.36
CA ALA A 146 9.88 2.30 -6.68
C ALA A 146 8.84 2.99 -7.57
N LEU A 147 9.24 3.95 -8.41
CA LEU A 147 8.33 4.68 -9.29
C LEU A 147 7.80 3.83 -10.46
N PRO A 148 8.63 3.04 -11.18
CA PRO A 148 8.11 2.12 -12.20
C PRO A 148 7.16 1.07 -11.62
N GLY A 149 7.41 0.60 -10.39
CA GLY A 149 6.48 -0.30 -9.69
C GLY A 149 5.11 0.33 -9.47
N ILE A 150 5.03 1.58 -9.01
CA ILE A 150 3.77 2.33 -8.93
C ILE A 150 3.10 2.40 -10.30
N ALA A 151 3.84 2.84 -11.33
CA ALA A 151 3.29 3.05 -12.66
C ALA A 151 2.72 1.75 -13.25
N LEU A 152 3.44 0.63 -13.10
CA LEU A 152 3.02 -0.69 -13.56
C LEU A 152 1.72 -1.13 -12.90
N PHE A 153 1.64 -1.07 -11.56
CA PHE A 153 0.46 -1.53 -10.83
C PHE A 153 -0.74 -0.59 -11.00
N TYR A 154 -0.50 0.72 -11.09
CA TYR A 154 -1.52 1.70 -11.46
C TYR A 154 -2.09 1.40 -12.86
N GLY A 155 -1.21 1.18 -13.85
CA GLY A 155 -1.61 0.81 -15.20
C GLY A 155 -2.43 -0.49 -15.24
N ALA A 156 -1.99 -1.52 -14.50
CA ALA A 156 -2.76 -2.76 -14.35
C ALA A 156 -4.16 -2.50 -13.76
N GLY A 157 -4.26 -1.61 -12.77
CA GLY A 157 -5.55 -1.23 -12.18
C GLY A 157 -6.48 -0.54 -13.18
N LEU A 158 -5.95 0.37 -14.01
CA LEU A 158 -6.72 1.03 -15.08
C LEU A 158 -7.22 0.02 -16.11
N LEU A 159 -6.36 -0.91 -16.54
CA LEU A 159 -6.72 -1.97 -17.49
C LEU A 159 -7.88 -2.82 -16.94
N VAL A 160 -7.81 -3.23 -15.68
CA VAL A 160 -8.86 -4.03 -15.07
C VAL A 160 -10.15 -3.22 -14.88
N GLN A 161 -10.06 -1.97 -14.46
CA GLN A 161 -11.24 -1.10 -14.32
C GLN A 161 -11.96 -0.90 -15.66
N ASN A 162 -11.20 -0.61 -16.72
CA ASN A 162 -11.74 -0.46 -18.07
C ASN A 162 -12.46 -1.73 -18.55
N ARG A 163 -11.91 -2.92 -18.26
CA ARG A 163 -12.55 -4.20 -18.60
C ARG A 163 -13.87 -4.40 -17.84
N VAL A 164 -13.90 -4.10 -16.54
CA VAL A 164 -15.11 -4.24 -15.72
C VAL A 164 -16.21 -3.29 -16.18
N THR A 165 -15.88 -2.02 -16.43
CA THR A 165 -16.84 -1.03 -16.93
C THR A 165 -17.45 -1.47 -18.26
N LYS A 166 -16.63 -1.94 -19.21
CA LYS A 166 -17.12 -2.45 -20.51
C LYS A 166 -18.08 -3.63 -20.37
N GLN A 167 -17.78 -4.58 -19.49
CA GLN A 167 -18.66 -5.73 -19.23
C GLN A 167 -20.00 -5.32 -18.63
N GLN A 168 -20.01 -4.34 -17.73
CA GLN A 168 -21.24 -3.81 -17.13
C GLN A 168 -22.11 -3.10 -18.18
N THR A 169 -21.51 -2.29 -19.07
CA THR A 169 -22.24 -1.65 -20.17
C THR A 169 -22.82 -2.68 -21.14
N ALA A 170 -22.06 -3.71 -21.52
CA ALA A 170 -22.52 -4.76 -22.44
C ALA A 170 -23.68 -5.59 -21.87
N GLY A 171 -23.64 -5.93 -20.58
CA GLY A 171 -24.71 -6.69 -19.92
C GLY A 171 -25.99 -5.89 -19.64
N SER A 172 -25.92 -4.56 -19.73
CA SER A 172 -27.06 -3.65 -19.49
C SER A 172 -27.77 -3.21 -20.77
N ALA A 173 -27.34 -3.70 -21.94
CA ALA A 173 -28.00 -3.40 -23.21
C ALA A 173 -29.43 -3.98 -23.20
N PRO A 174 -30.47 -3.18 -23.47
CA PRO A 174 -31.85 -3.64 -23.42
C PRO A 174 -32.05 -4.79 -24.41
N ALA A 175 -32.65 -5.88 -23.94
CA ALA A 175 -33.07 -6.98 -24.79
C ALA A 175 -33.91 -6.39 -25.93
N ARG A 176 -33.36 -6.45 -27.15
CA ARG A 176 -34.06 -6.03 -28.37
C ARG A 176 -35.34 -6.87 -28.42
N THR A 177 -36.48 -6.26 -28.10
CA THR A 177 -37.79 -6.83 -28.35
C THR A 177 -37.90 -6.97 -29.87
N VAL A 178 -37.68 -8.18 -30.35
CA VAL A 178 -37.99 -8.55 -31.73
C VAL A 178 -39.51 -8.65 -31.78
N ALA A 179 -40.12 -7.70 -32.49
CA ALA A 179 -41.54 -7.70 -32.81
C ALA A 179 -41.86 -8.74 -33.88
#